data_AF-A0A2D9D8E0-F1
#
_entry.id   AF-A0A2D9D8E0-F1
#
_cell.length_a   1.000
_cell.length_b   1.000
_cell.length_c   1.000
_cell.angle_alpha   90.00
_cell.angle_beta   90.00
_cell.angle_gamma   90.00
#
_symmetry.space_group_name_H-M   'P 1'
#
loop_
_entity.id
_entity.type
_entity.pdbx_description
1 polymer ?
#
loop_
_entity_poly.entity_id
_entity_poly.type
_entity_poly.pdbx_seq_one_letter_code
_entity_poly.pdbx_strand_id
1 'polypeptide(L)'
;YIFDFILKFVSRFLKILILVDVFLLLFSFFNSDMFHNIMRNSGFIISTILIRVSFMTEGLNNVILIVISVLFGLFIQLIYNFKDSTYYMFK
;
A
#
# COMPACT_ATOMS: atom_id res chain seq x y z
N TYR A 1 -12.48 28.38 5.38
CA TYR A 1 -11.22 28.46 6.16
C TYR A 1 -10.83 27.15 6.82
N ILE A 2 -11.53 26.69 7.88
CA ILE A 2 -11.15 25.43 8.58
C ILE A 2 -11.28 24.19 7.68
N PHE A 3 -12.37 24.09 6.91
CA PHE A 3 -12.60 22.96 6.00
C PHE A 3 -11.52 22.87 4.90
N ASP A 4 -11.21 23.96 4.22
CA ASP A 4 -10.14 24.00 3.20
C ASP A 4 -8.76 23.68 3.79
N PHE A 5 -8.51 24.11 5.03
CA PHE A 5 -7.29 23.78 5.74
C PHE A 5 -7.19 22.25 5.98
N ILE A 6 -8.26 21.62 6.44
CA ILE A 6 -8.31 20.17 6.67
C ILE A 6 -8.11 19.41 5.36
N LEU A 7 -8.80 19.79 4.27
CA LEU A 7 -8.64 19.12 2.97
C LEU A 7 -7.21 19.22 2.43
N LYS A 8 -6.59 20.40 2.53
CA LYS A 8 -5.19 20.60 2.11
C LYS A 8 -4.22 19.82 3.01
N PHE A 9 -4.47 19.77 4.31
CA PHE A 9 -3.67 18.99 5.25
C PHE A 9 -3.73 17.49 4.93
N VAL A 10 -4.93 16.92 4.78
CA VAL A 10 -5.11 15.49 4.46
C VAL A 10 -4.43 15.15 3.13
N SER A 11 -4.60 15.98 2.10
CA SER A 11 -3.94 15.77 0.80
C SER A 11 -2.41 15.77 0.91
N ARG A 12 -1.83 16.67 1.72
CA ARG A 12 -0.39 16.76 1.92
C ARG A 12 0.15 15.63 2.79
N PHE A 13 -0.58 15.25 3.83
CA PHE A 13 -0.24 14.13 4.70
C PHE A 13 -0.21 12.80 3.94
N LEU A 14 -1.22 12.53 3.10
CA LEU A 14 -1.27 11.33 2.27
C LEU A 14 -0.10 11.24 1.26
N LYS A 15 0.39 12.37 0.76
CA LYS A 15 1.60 12.40 -0.10
C LYS A 15 2.85 12.02 0.67
N ILE A 16 2.99 12.50 1.91
CA ILE A 16 4.11 12.15 2.79
C ILE A 16 4.06 10.67 3.15
N LEU A 17 2.87 10.13 3.40
CA LEU A 17 2.69 8.71 3.73
C LEU A 17 3.20 7.79 2.61
N ILE A 18 2.87 8.08 1.34
CA ILE A 18 3.40 7.33 0.18
C ILE A 18 4.93 7.41 0.13
N LEU A 19 5.51 8.57 0.43
CA LEU A 19 6.96 8.76 0.45
C LEU A 19 7.61 7.95 1.57
N VAL A 20 7.00 7.93 2.77
CA VAL A 20 7.44 7.06 3.89
C VAL A 20 7.36 5.59 3.49
N ASP A 21 6.29 5.17 2.82
CA ASP A 21 6.15 3.79 2.35
C ASP A 21 7.26 3.43 1.35
N VAL A 22 7.60 4.33 0.41
CA VAL A 22 8.73 4.14 -0.52
C VAL A 22 10.07 4.06 0.21
N PHE A 23 10.30 4.89 1.23
CA PHE A 23 11.50 4.77 2.07
C PHE A 23 11.55 3.44 2.83
N LEU A 24 10.42 2.93 3.32
CA LEU A 24 10.33 1.62 3.96
C LEU A 24 10.62 0.48 2.97
N LEU A 25 10.18 0.61 1.71
CA LEU A 25 10.56 -0.34 0.66
C LEU A 25 12.05 -0.29 0.36
N LEU A 26 12.64 0.89 0.19
CA LEU A 26 14.08 1.02 -0.04
C LEU A 26 14.87 0.45 1.14
N PHE A 27 14.47 0.76 2.37
CA PHE A 27 15.08 0.19 3.56
C PHE A 27 14.93 -1.34 3.61
N SER A 28 13.76 -1.87 3.23
CA SER A 28 13.56 -3.31 3.08
C SER A 28 14.45 -3.90 2.00
N PHE A 29 14.68 -3.20 0.89
CA PHE A 29 15.54 -3.67 -0.19
C PHE A 29 17.01 -3.75 0.24
N PHE A 30 17.48 -2.75 1.00
CA PHE A 30 18.85 -2.73 1.50
C PHE A 30 19.14 -3.74 2.63
N ASN A 31 18.13 -4.09 3.44
CA ASN A 31 18.31 -4.92 4.63
C ASN A 31 17.76 -6.35 4.50
N SER A 32 17.12 -6.71 3.39
CA SER A 32 16.49 -8.02 3.23
C SER A 32 16.87 -8.68 1.90
N ASP A 33 17.63 -9.77 1.96
CA ASP A 33 17.92 -10.65 0.80
C ASP A 33 16.67 -11.43 0.32
N MET A 34 15.59 -11.36 1.10
CA MET A 34 14.35 -12.08 0.88
C MET A 34 13.42 -11.31 -0.06
N PHE A 35 13.48 -11.63 -1.36
CA PHE A 35 12.64 -11.06 -2.44
C PHE A 35 11.14 -10.93 -2.11
N HIS A 36 10.60 -11.86 -1.32
CA HIS A 36 9.19 -11.87 -0.90
C HIS A 36 8.82 -10.76 0.09
N ASN A 37 9.75 -10.31 0.93
CA ASN A 37 9.54 -9.15 1.80
C ASN A 37 9.43 -7.86 0.98
N ILE A 38 10.29 -7.74 -0.04
CA ILE A 38 10.28 -6.63 -1.00
C ILE A 38 8.95 -6.62 -1.77
N MET A 39 8.48 -7.79 -2.25
CA MET A 39 7.18 -7.92 -2.92
C MET A 39 6.00 -7.48 -2.04
N ARG A 40 5.97 -7.88 -0.76
CA ARG A 40 4.90 -7.47 0.17
C ARG A 40 4.89 -5.96 0.40
N ASN A 41 6.05 -5.38 0.70
CA ASN A 41 6.18 -3.94 0.98
C ASN A 41 5.87 -3.10 -0.28
N SER A 42 6.24 -3.60 -1.47
CA SER A 42 5.87 -2.99 -2.75
C SER A 42 4.36 -3.03 -3.00
N GLY A 43 3.72 -4.18 -2.70
CA GLY A 43 2.27 -4.33 -2.79
C GLY A 43 1.51 -3.36 -1.89
N PHE A 44 1.99 -3.13 -0.67
CA PHE A 44 1.39 -2.13 0.21
C PHE A 44 1.53 -0.70 -0.33
N ILE A 45 2.70 -0.29 -0.84
CA ILE A 45 2.86 1.02 -1.49
C ILE A 45 1.87 1.20 -2.65
N ILE A 46 1.76 0.19 -3.52
CA ILE A 46 0.86 0.24 -4.69
C ILE A 46 -0.59 0.36 -4.23
N SER A 47 -1.00 -0.36 -3.17
CA SER A 47 -2.34 -0.21 -2.59
C SER A 47 -2.61 1.20 -2.07
N THR A 48 -1.65 1.83 -1.38
CA THR A 48 -1.76 3.21 -0.89
C THR A 48 -1.86 4.22 -2.06
N ILE A 49 -1.12 4.00 -3.14
CA ILE A 49 -1.19 4.83 -4.35
C ILE A 49 -2.58 4.69 -5.01
N LEU A 50 -3.11 3.47 -5.14
CA LEU A 50 -4.43 3.25 -5.73
C LEU A 50 -5.56 3.91 -4.90
N ILE A 51 -5.50 3.84 -3.57
CA ILE A 51 -6.43 4.57 -2.67
C ILE A 51 -6.31 6.07 -2.89
N ARG A 52 -5.10 6.60 -3.06
CA ARG A 52 -4.93 8.04 -3.35
C ARG A 52 -5.53 8.42 -4.70
N VAL A 53 -5.33 7.60 -5.73
CA VAL A 53 -5.92 7.82 -7.05
C VAL A 53 -7.44 7.75 -6.99
N SER A 54 -8.01 6.87 -6.16
CA SER A 54 -9.47 6.81 -5.98
C SER A 54 -10.03 8.15 -5.49
N PHE A 55 -9.37 8.80 -4.53
CA PHE A 55 -9.76 10.12 -4.04
C PHE A 55 -9.54 11.28 -5.02
N MET A 56 -8.85 11.03 -6.14
CA MET A 56 -8.74 11.99 -7.26
C MET A 56 -9.86 11.79 -8.30
N THR A 57 -10.71 10.80 -8.12
CA THR A 57 -11.85 10.48 -8.99
C THR A 57 -13.16 10.71 -8.26
N GLU A 58 -14.25 10.94 -9.01
CA GLU A 58 -15.58 11.19 -8.45
C GLU A 58 -16.57 10.08 -8.81
N GLY A 59 -17.68 10.00 -8.06
CA GLY A 59 -18.76 9.06 -8.31
C GLY A 59 -18.35 7.58 -8.11
N LEU A 60 -18.89 6.70 -8.95
CA LEU A 60 -18.70 5.25 -8.88
C LEU A 60 -17.23 4.82 -9.02
N ASN A 61 -16.43 5.55 -9.80
CA ASN A 61 -15.03 5.22 -10.05
C ASN A 61 -14.20 5.26 -8.76
N ASN A 62 -14.49 6.20 -7.85
CA ASN A 62 -13.83 6.26 -6.55
C ASN A 62 -14.08 4.98 -5.75
N VAL A 63 -15.34 4.56 -5.64
CA VAL A 63 -15.71 3.36 -4.88
C VAL A 63 -15.06 2.10 -5.46
N ILE A 64 -15.10 1.93 -6.79
CA ILE A 64 -14.48 0.79 -7.47
C ILE A 64 -12.97 0.76 -7.22
N LEU A 65 -12.30 1.91 -7.34
CA LEU A 65 -10.86 2.00 -7.10
C LEU A 65 -10.50 1.71 -5.64
N ILE A 66 -11.28 2.18 -4.66
CA ILE A 66 -11.06 1.83 -3.25
C ILE A 66 -11.13 0.32 -3.06
N VAL A 67 -12.17 -0.34 -3.59
CA VAL A 67 -12.36 -1.79 -3.48
C VAL A 67 -11.19 -2.53 -4.11
N ILE A 68 -10.78 -2.15 -5.32
CA ILE A 68 -9.63 -2.74 -6.02
C ILE A 68 -8.35 -2.57 -5.19
N SER A 69 -8.14 -1.39 -4.60
CA SER A 69 -6.94 -1.10 -3.81
C SER A 69 -6.83 -1.99 -2.58
N VAL A 70 -7.95 -2.16 -1.86
CA VAL A 70 -8.01 -3.01 -0.66
C VAL A 70 -7.84 -4.48 -1.04
N LEU A 71 -8.53 -4.95 -2.08
CA LEU A 71 -8.39 -6.33 -2.57
C LEU A 71 -6.97 -6.63 -3.01
N PHE A 72 -6.31 -5.70 -3.70
CA PHE A 72 -4.92 -5.86 -4.11
C PHE A 72 -3.98 -5.99 -2.90
N GLY A 73 -4.11 -5.11 -1.90
CA GLY A 73 -3.30 -5.20 -0.66
C GLY A 73 -3.52 -6.52 0.09
N LEU A 74 -4.78 -6.96 0.21
CA LEU A 74 -5.13 -8.23 0.83
C LEU A 74 -4.57 -9.43 0.05
N PHE A 75 -4.65 -9.41 -1.27
CA PHE A 75 -4.16 -10.48 -2.13
C PHE A 75 -2.65 -10.69 -1.99
N ILE A 76 -1.87 -9.60 -1.98
CA ILE A 76 -0.42 -9.68 -1.76
C ILE A 76 -0.11 -10.22 -0.36
N GLN A 77 -0.86 -9.79 0.66
CA GLN A 77 -0.69 -10.30 2.03
C GLN A 77 -1.00 -11.80 2.13
N LEU A 78 -2.02 -12.29 1.41
CA LEU A 78 -2.37 -13.71 1.37
C LEU A 78 -1.26 -14.55 0.73
N ILE A 79 -0.71 -14.10 -0.40
CA ILE A 79 0.42 -14.80 -1.05
C ILE A 79 1.63 -14.87 -0.12
N TYR A 80 1.94 -13.77 0.56
CA TYR A 80 3.05 -13.71 1.51
C TYR A 80 2.86 -14.74 2.65
N ASN A 81 1.69 -14.75 3.28
CA ASN A 81 1.39 -15.68 4.37
C ASN A 81 1.37 -17.15 3.92
N PHE A 82 0.88 -17.42 2.70
CA PHE A 82 0.85 -18.78 2.16
C PHE A 82 2.27 -19.35 1.99
N LYS A 83 3.19 -18.54 1.45
CA LYS A 83 4.60 -18.91 1.32
C LYS A 83 5.24 -19.18 2.69
N ASP A 84 5.02 -18.28 3.65
CA ASP A 84 5.62 -18.39 4.98
C ASP A 84 5.13 -19.65 5.71
N SER A 85 3.81 -19.90 5.69
CA SER A 85 3.19 -21.12 6.24
C SER A 85 3.76 -22.40 5.62
N THR A 86 3.93 -22.42 4.29
CA THR A 86 4.52 -23.57 3.59
C THR A 86 5.98 -23.79 4.01
N TYR A 87 6.76 -22.73 4.19
CA TYR A 87 8.17 -22.84 4.61
C TYR A 87 8.34 -23.48 5.99
N TYR A 88 7.47 -23.15 6.97
CA TYR A 88 7.52 -23.77 8.31
C TYR A 88 7.06 -25.22 8.34
N MET A 89 6.24 -25.67 7.40
CA MET A 89 5.76 -27.05 7.36
C MET A 89 6.81 -28.06 6.86
N PHE A 90 7.81 -27.58 6.08
CA PHE A 90 8.85 -28.42 5.47
C PHE A 90 10.23 -28.30 6.13
N LYS A 91 10.35 -27.55 7.22
CA LYS A 91 11.57 -27.40 8.03
C LYS A 91 11.42 -28.12 9.36
#